data_AF-A0A929EFZ8-F1
#
_entry.id   AF-A0A929EFZ8-F1
#
_cell.length_a   1.000
_cell.length_b   1.000
_cell.length_c   1.000
_cell.angle_alpha   90.00
_cell.angle_beta   90.00
_cell.angle_gamma   90.00
#
_symmetry.space_group_name_H-M   'P 1'
#
loop_
_entity.id
_entity.type
_entity.pdbx_description
1 polymer ?
#
loop_
_entity_poly.entity_id
_entity_poly.type
_entity_poly.pdbx_seq_one_letter_code
_entity_poly.pdbx_strand_id
1 'polypeptide(L)'
;MYTRGMEEPIFQHLLILMVVIWSVAVLLRRIGLPTILGELVMGVVLGPAVLGWITPSEIIEILAQMGIFFLMLHTGVETEPREFYAAMRSSMGIAVVGAVVPFTVATLVATAFGLPPITALLVGLVMTATAVVITIKTLRDLGLQDTRMARVIIASSSSTTS
;
A
#
# COMPACT_ATOMS: atom_id res chain seq x y z
N MET A 1 -0.44 17.32 41.59
CA MET A 1 0.94 17.69 41.24
C MET A 1 1.67 16.46 40.69
N TYR A 2 1.21 15.93 39.54
CA TYR A 2 1.70 14.70 38.89
C TYR A 2 1.52 14.77 37.35
N THR A 3 1.73 15.93 36.73
CA THR A 3 1.36 16.14 35.31
C THR A 3 2.31 17.08 34.56
N ARG A 4 3.63 16.98 34.78
CA ARG A 4 4.59 17.83 34.04
C ARG A 4 5.89 17.18 33.57
N GLY A 5 6.04 15.87 33.73
CA GLY A 5 7.32 15.17 33.42
C GLY A 5 7.24 14.06 32.36
N MET A 6 6.05 13.69 31.87
CA MET A 6 5.88 12.53 30.96
C MET A 6 5.35 12.90 29.56
N GLU A 7 4.95 14.15 29.33
CA GLU A 7 4.39 14.61 28.04
C GLU A 7 5.50 15.06 27.06
N GLU A 8 6.56 15.70 27.58
CA GLU A 8 7.72 16.18 26.82
C GLU A 8 8.50 15.07 26.06
N PRO A 9 8.78 13.88 26.63
CA PRO A 9 9.53 12.87 25.90
C PRO A 9 8.73 12.28 24.73
N ILE A 10 7.42 12.06 24.85
CA ILE A 10 6.66 11.35 23.80
C ILE A 10 6.61 12.17 22.51
N PHE A 11 6.36 13.48 22.60
CA PHE A 11 6.34 14.36 21.42
C PHE A 11 7.71 14.42 20.75
N GLN A 12 8.79 14.52 21.53
CA GLN A 12 10.15 14.51 21.01
C GLN A 12 10.49 13.20 20.31
N HIS A 13 10.11 12.06 20.88
CA HIS A 13 10.34 10.74 20.26
C HIS A 13 9.55 10.63 18.95
N LEU A 14 8.29 11.07 18.91
CA LEU A 14 7.46 11.03 17.70
C LEU A 14 8.01 11.94 16.60
N LEU A 15 8.51 13.12 16.98
CA LEU A 15 9.12 14.09 16.07
C LEU A 15 10.43 13.56 15.49
N ILE A 16 11.31 13.00 16.33
CA ILE A 16 12.54 12.33 15.89
C ILE A 16 12.18 11.19 14.93
N LEU A 17 11.16 10.41 15.26
CA LEU A 17 10.71 9.30 14.43
C LEU A 17 10.26 9.75 13.05
N MET A 18 9.41 10.79 12.97
CA MET A 18 9.00 11.41 11.71
C MET A 18 10.20 11.90 10.91
N VAL A 19 11.14 12.59 11.56
CA VAL A 19 12.33 13.13 10.89
C VAL A 19 13.20 12.00 10.35
N VAL A 20 13.44 10.95 11.12
CA VAL A 20 14.28 9.82 10.68
C VAL A 20 13.62 9.09 9.50
N ILE A 21 12.33 8.75 9.62
CA ILE A 21 11.58 8.09 8.54
C ILE A 21 11.62 8.94 7.27
N TRP A 22 11.31 10.23 7.38
CA TRP A 22 11.31 11.16 6.26
C TRP A 22 12.70 11.31 5.63
N SER A 23 13.75 11.39 6.44
CA SER A 23 15.13 11.51 5.98
C SER A 23 15.54 10.31 5.13
N VAL A 24 15.22 9.10 5.59
CA VAL A 24 15.49 7.85 4.86
C VAL A 24 14.68 7.81 3.56
N ALA A 25 13.39 8.18 3.62
CA ALA A 25 12.54 8.25 2.45
C ALA A 25 13.09 9.21 1.37
N VAL A 26 13.54 10.41 1.77
CA VAL A 26 14.17 11.40 0.88
C VAL A 26 15.48 10.88 0.30
N LEU A 27 16.28 10.17 1.10
CA LEU A 27 17.53 9.56 0.64
C LEU A 27 17.25 8.50 -0.44
N LEU A 28 16.28 7.62 -0.23
CA LEU A 28 15.88 6.62 -1.21
C LEU A 28 15.37 7.27 -2.50
N ARG A 29 14.59 8.34 -2.39
CA ARG A 29 14.12 9.11 -3.55
C ARG A 29 15.28 9.67 -4.36
N ARG A 30 16.38 10.12 -3.73
CA ARG A 30 17.59 10.59 -4.43
C ARG A 30 18.32 9.47 -5.19
N ILE A 31 18.19 8.23 -4.73
CA ILE A 31 18.79 7.04 -5.36
C ILE A 31 17.86 6.50 -6.49
N GLY A 32 16.67 7.10 -6.67
CA GLY A 32 15.68 6.67 -7.67
C GLY A 32 14.79 5.52 -7.19
N LEU A 33 14.78 5.24 -5.89
CA LEU A 33 13.91 4.23 -5.28
C LEU A 33 12.59 4.88 -4.82
N PRO A 34 11.48 4.14 -4.83
CA PRO A 34 10.22 4.62 -4.26
C PRO A 34 10.34 4.97 -2.79
N THR A 35 9.79 6.13 -2.42
CA THR A 35 9.82 6.67 -1.06
C THR A 35 9.18 5.71 -0.05
N ILE A 36 8.12 5.00 -0.48
CA ILE A 36 7.40 4.04 0.36
C ILE A 36 8.27 2.87 0.86
N LEU A 37 9.33 2.50 0.13
CA LEU A 37 10.26 1.47 0.59
C LEU A 37 11.00 1.92 1.87
N GLY A 38 11.37 3.19 1.93
CA GLY A 38 12.07 3.77 3.09
C GLY A 38 11.15 3.86 4.30
N GLU A 39 9.91 4.26 4.09
CA GLU A 39 8.87 4.28 5.13
C GLU A 39 8.61 2.88 5.69
N LEU A 40 8.51 1.86 4.82
CA LEU A 40 8.20 0.49 5.22
C LEU A 40 9.38 -0.18 5.95
N VAL A 41 10.60 0.00 5.45
CA VAL A 41 11.82 -0.50 6.11
C VAL A 41 11.98 0.13 7.48
N MET A 42 11.83 1.46 7.59
CA MET A 42 11.93 2.13 8.88
C MET A 42 10.77 1.75 9.81
N GLY A 43 9.57 1.52 9.30
CA GLY A 43 8.46 0.98 10.08
C GLY A 43 8.77 -0.38 10.70
N VAL A 44 9.39 -1.29 9.95
CA VAL A 44 9.82 -2.61 10.47
C VAL A 44 10.95 -2.47 11.49
N VAL A 45 11.95 -1.64 11.20
CA VAL A 45 13.11 -1.43 12.08
C VAL A 45 12.72 -0.76 13.39
N LEU A 46 11.87 0.27 13.35
CA LEU A 46 11.45 1.03 14.53
C LEU A 46 10.28 0.35 15.28
N GLY A 47 9.56 -0.55 14.60
CA GLY A 47 8.47 -1.33 15.17
C GLY A 47 8.94 -2.43 16.13
N PRO A 48 8.00 -3.20 16.71
CA PRO A 48 8.26 -4.22 17.73
C PRO A 48 9.12 -5.40 17.23
N ALA A 49 9.24 -5.57 15.91
CA ALA A 49 10.01 -6.66 15.32
C ALA A 49 11.53 -6.51 15.50
N VAL A 50 12.04 -5.28 15.65
CA VAL A 50 13.50 -5.02 15.74
C VAL A 50 13.86 -4.14 16.95
N LEU A 51 13.52 -2.85 16.96
CA LEU A 51 13.85 -1.94 18.08
C LEU A 51 12.75 -1.84 19.15
N GLY A 52 11.48 -1.99 18.76
CA GLY A 52 10.33 -1.87 19.67
C GLY A 52 10.08 -0.48 20.24
N TRP A 53 10.56 0.57 19.57
CA TRP A 53 10.29 1.95 19.95
C TRP A 53 8.86 2.39 19.62
N ILE A 54 8.26 1.80 18.59
CA ILE A 54 6.86 2.01 18.23
C ILE A 54 6.10 0.71 18.49
N THR A 55 5.02 0.79 19.27
CA THR A 55 4.06 -0.31 19.41
C THR A 55 2.76 0.05 18.70
N PRO A 56 2.06 -0.94 18.10
CA PRO A 56 0.72 -0.72 17.58
C PRO A 56 -0.19 -0.18 18.70
N SER A 57 -0.84 0.94 18.44
CA SER A 57 -1.84 1.54 19.31
C SER A 57 -3.05 1.96 18.49
N GLU A 58 -4.22 2.04 19.12
CA GLU A 58 -5.47 2.45 18.47
C GLU A 58 -5.33 3.81 17.78
N ILE A 59 -4.60 4.74 18.38
CA ILE A 59 -4.31 6.06 17.79
C ILE A 59 -3.50 5.92 16.49
N ILE A 60 -2.45 5.10 16.47
CA ILE A 60 -1.63 4.88 15.27
C ILE A 60 -2.47 4.21 14.16
N GLU A 61 -3.34 3.27 14.52
CA GLU A 61 -4.22 2.60 13.57
C GLU A 61 -5.24 3.56 12.94
N ILE A 62 -5.89 4.40 13.74
CA ILE A 62 -6.82 5.44 13.26
C ILE A 62 -6.08 6.43 12.35
N LEU A 63 -4.90 6.90 12.76
CA LEU A 63 -4.10 7.82 11.94
C LEU A 63 -3.66 7.18 10.61
N ALA A 64 -3.28 5.89 10.62
CA ALA A 64 -2.93 5.16 9.41
C ALA A 64 -4.14 5.02 8.47
N GLN A 65 -5.32 4.68 8.99
CA GLN A 65 -6.56 4.62 8.21
C GLN A 65 -6.92 5.97 7.60
N MET A 66 -6.79 7.06 8.36
CA MET A 66 -6.98 8.43 7.86
C MET A 66 -5.97 8.77 6.75
N GLY A 67 -4.70 8.40 6.93
CA GLY A 67 -3.66 8.61 5.90
C GLY A 67 -3.97 7.90 4.58
N ILE A 68 -4.39 6.63 4.64
CA ILE A 68 -4.82 5.86 3.46
C ILE A 68 -6.04 6.50 2.81
N PHE A 69 -7.03 6.91 3.61
CA PHE A 69 -8.23 7.58 3.12
C PHE A 69 -7.89 8.87 2.36
N PHE A 70 -7.06 9.76 2.92
CA PHE A 70 -6.64 10.98 2.25
C PHE A 70 -5.82 10.72 0.99
N LEU A 71 -4.97 9.70 0.98
CA LEU A 71 -4.19 9.31 -0.20
C LEU A 71 -5.09 8.81 -1.33
N MET A 72 -6.08 7.98 -1.01
CA MET A 72 -7.10 7.53 -1.97
C MET A 72 -7.93 8.71 -2.47
N LEU A 73 -8.36 9.61 -1.59
CA LEU A 73 -9.12 10.80 -1.95
C LEU A 73 -8.33 11.70 -2.91
N HIS A 74 -7.07 12.00 -2.59
CA HIS A 74 -6.19 12.79 -3.44
C HIS A 74 -6.05 12.18 -4.84
N THR A 75 -5.86 10.86 -4.89
CA THR A 75 -5.78 10.12 -6.16
C THR A 75 -7.08 10.22 -6.95
N GLY A 76 -8.23 10.12 -6.28
CA GLY A 76 -9.54 10.29 -6.92
C GLY A 76 -9.75 11.70 -7.49
N VAL A 77 -9.30 12.75 -6.77
CA VAL A 77 -9.42 14.15 -7.19
C VAL A 77 -8.51 14.48 -8.39
N GLU A 78 -7.32 13.91 -8.46
CA GLU A 78 -6.40 14.11 -9.60
C GLU A 78 -6.83 13.37 -10.87
N THR A 79 -7.69 12.35 -10.77
CA THR A 79 -8.04 11.49 -11.90
C THR A 79 -9.13 12.13 -12.78
N GLU A 80 -8.83 12.33 -14.07
CA GLU A 80 -9.83 12.87 -15.00
C GLU A 80 -10.87 11.79 -15.40
N PRO A 81 -12.18 12.03 -15.22
CA PRO A 81 -13.21 11.01 -15.44
C PRO A 81 -13.23 10.45 -16.87
N ARG A 82 -12.99 11.30 -17.88
CA ARG A 82 -13.02 10.88 -19.30
C ARG A 82 -11.90 9.89 -19.62
N GLU A 83 -10.69 10.15 -19.12
CA GLU A 83 -9.55 9.25 -19.31
C GLU A 83 -9.75 7.94 -18.55
N PHE A 84 -10.34 8.00 -17.36
CA PHE A 84 -10.68 6.83 -16.56
C PHE A 84 -11.65 5.89 -17.28
N TYR A 85 -12.77 6.40 -17.82
CA TYR A 85 -13.74 5.57 -18.55
C TYR A 85 -13.16 4.95 -19.83
N ALA A 86 -12.33 5.69 -20.58
CA ALA A 86 -11.66 5.16 -21.77
C ALA A 86 -10.68 4.04 -21.41
N ALA A 87 -9.91 4.21 -20.33
CA ALA A 87 -8.98 3.21 -19.83
C ALA A 87 -9.71 1.98 -19.25
N MET A 88 -10.86 2.16 -18.58
CA MET A 88 -11.69 1.07 -18.06
C MET A 88 -12.08 0.06 -19.15
N ARG A 89 -12.60 0.57 -20.28
CA ARG A 89 -13.02 -0.28 -21.40
C ARG A 89 -11.85 -1.03 -22.05
N SER A 90 -10.68 -0.42 -22.08
CA SER A 90 -9.46 -1.01 -22.61
C SER A 90 -8.78 -2.01 -21.65
N SER A 91 -9.06 -1.94 -20.34
CA SER A 91 -8.32 -2.68 -19.30
C SER A 91 -9.11 -3.83 -18.68
N MET A 92 -10.42 -3.94 -18.95
CA MET A 92 -11.28 -4.97 -18.38
C MET A 92 -10.78 -6.40 -18.65
N GLY A 93 -10.27 -6.67 -19.86
CA GLY A 93 -9.68 -7.98 -20.18
C GLY A 93 -8.42 -8.29 -19.37
N ILE A 94 -7.57 -7.27 -19.16
CA ILE A 94 -6.34 -7.40 -18.36
C ILE A 94 -6.68 -7.60 -16.88
N ALA A 95 -7.71 -6.93 -16.37
CA ALA A 95 -8.15 -7.07 -14.99
C ALA A 95 -8.71 -8.48 -14.69
N VAL A 96 -9.55 -9.02 -15.58
CA VAL A 96 -10.08 -10.38 -15.42
C VAL A 96 -8.96 -11.41 -15.43
N VAL A 97 -8.02 -11.30 -16.38
CA VAL A 97 -6.84 -12.18 -16.43
C VAL A 97 -5.98 -12.00 -15.18
N GLY A 98 -5.76 -10.75 -14.75
CA GLY A 98 -5.00 -10.40 -13.56
C GLY A 98 -5.60 -10.92 -12.26
N ALA A 99 -6.91 -11.18 -12.20
CA ALA A 99 -7.56 -11.78 -11.05
C ALA A 99 -7.64 -13.32 -11.15
N VAL A 100 -8.04 -13.84 -12.32
CA VAL A 100 -8.28 -15.28 -12.52
C VAL A 100 -6.99 -16.08 -12.51
N VAL A 101 -5.90 -15.55 -13.09
CA VAL A 101 -4.61 -16.25 -13.13
C VAL A 101 -4.04 -16.49 -11.73
N PRO A 102 -3.81 -15.47 -10.87
CA PRO A 102 -3.30 -15.71 -9.53
C PRO A 102 -4.27 -16.54 -8.68
N PHE A 103 -5.58 -16.35 -8.81
CA PHE A 103 -6.58 -17.18 -8.12
C PHE A 103 -6.42 -18.67 -8.46
N THR A 104 -6.41 -19.00 -9.75
CA THR A 104 -6.33 -20.39 -10.23
C THR A 104 -4.98 -21.02 -9.91
N VAL A 105 -3.88 -20.30 -10.14
CA VAL A 105 -2.53 -20.78 -9.82
C VAL A 105 -2.39 -21.02 -8.32
N ALA A 106 -2.79 -20.07 -7.47
CA ALA A 106 -2.69 -20.23 -6.02
C ALA A 106 -3.57 -21.37 -5.48
N THR A 107 -4.80 -21.52 -6.01
CA THR A 107 -5.67 -22.64 -5.65
C THR A 107 -5.07 -23.98 -6.05
N LEU A 108 -4.53 -24.09 -7.27
CA LEU A 108 -3.95 -25.33 -7.79
C LEU A 108 -2.65 -25.72 -7.07
N VAL A 109 -1.83 -24.73 -6.72
CA VAL A 109 -0.65 -24.94 -5.89
C VAL A 109 -1.08 -25.41 -4.50
N ALA A 110 -2.05 -24.75 -3.87
CA ALA A 110 -2.53 -25.14 -2.54
C ALA A 110 -3.13 -26.56 -2.51
N THR A 111 -3.90 -26.96 -3.53
CA THR A 111 -4.39 -28.34 -3.64
C THR A 111 -3.26 -29.35 -3.88
N ALA A 112 -2.23 -28.99 -4.65
CA ALA A 112 -1.05 -29.83 -4.85
C ALA A 112 -0.23 -30.04 -3.56
N PHE A 113 -0.24 -29.08 -2.64
CA PHE A 113 0.32 -29.21 -1.29
C PHE A 113 -0.57 -30.02 -0.33
N GLY A 114 -1.70 -30.56 -0.80
CA GLY A 114 -2.60 -31.40 -0.02
C GLY A 114 -3.53 -30.63 0.93
N LEU A 115 -3.70 -29.31 0.73
CA LEU A 115 -4.63 -28.54 1.54
C LEU A 115 -6.09 -28.95 1.25
N PRO A 116 -6.99 -28.89 2.25
CA PRO A 116 -8.42 -29.10 2.03
C PRO A 116 -8.97 -28.17 0.94
N PRO A 117 -9.95 -28.61 0.13
CA PRO A 117 -10.48 -27.82 -0.99
C PRO A 117 -10.93 -26.41 -0.59
N ILE A 118 -11.54 -26.28 0.59
CA ILE A 118 -12.01 -24.98 1.09
C ILE A 118 -10.83 -24.06 1.42
N THR A 119 -9.77 -24.58 2.02
CA THR A 119 -8.57 -23.81 2.38
C THR A 119 -7.80 -23.40 1.13
N ALA A 120 -7.70 -24.29 0.14
CA ALA A 120 -7.08 -23.97 -1.14
C ALA A 120 -7.81 -22.84 -1.88
N LEU A 121 -9.15 -22.84 -1.85
CA LEU A 121 -9.97 -21.79 -2.45
C LEU A 121 -9.81 -20.46 -1.70
N LEU A 122 -9.70 -20.49 -0.36
CA LEU A 122 -9.41 -19.30 0.44
C LEU A 122 -8.03 -18.73 0.13
N VAL A 123 -7.00 -19.57 -0.04
CA VAL A 123 -5.67 -19.14 -0.46
C VAL A 123 -5.73 -18.48 -1.85
N GLY A 124 -6.47 -19.08 -2.78
CA GLY A 124 -6.76 -18.48 -4.08
C GLY A 124 -7.38 -17.10 -3.97
N LEU A 125 -8.42 -16.95 -3.15
CA LEU A 125 -9.14 -15.70 -2.95
C LEU A 125 -8.23 -14.60 -2.37
N VAL A 126 -7.39 -14.94 -1.38
CA VAL A 126 -6.46 -13.99 -0.75
C VAL A 126 -5.41 -13.50 -1.74
N MET A 127 -4.94 -14.37 -2.66
CA MET A 127 -3.95 -14.00 -3.67
C MET A 127 -4.50 -13.05 -4.75
N THR A 128 -5.82 -12.93 -4.91
CA THR A 128 -6.43 -11.98 -5.84
C THR A 128 -6.40 -10.53 -5.32
N ALA A 129 -6.23 -10.34 -4.01
CA ALA A 129 -6.24 -9.01 -3.40
C ALA A 129 -5.08 -8.14 -3.93
N THR A 130 -5.41 -6.97 -4.50
CA THR A 130 -4.43 -6.07 -5.12
C THR A 130 -4.23 -4.80 -4.29
N ALA A 131 -2.98 -4.37 -4.09
CA ALA A 131 -2.62 -3.18 -3.31
C ALA A 131 -2.53 -1.90 -4.17
N VAL A 132 -3.67 -1.42 -4.66
CA VAL A 132 -3.77 -0.30 -5.62
C VAL A 132 -3.13 0.99 -5.11
N VAL A 133 -3.40 1.35 -3.84
CA VAL A 133 -2.92 2.59 -3.23
C VAL A 133 -1.40 2.67 -3.23
N ILE A 134 -0.75 1.57 -2.85
CA ILE A 134 0.71 1.48 -2.80
C ILE A 134 1.24 1.63 -4.22
N THR A 135 0.73 0.86 -5.18
CA THR A 135 1.15 0.93 -6.59
C THR A 135 1.07 2.35 -7.15
N ILE A 136 -0.01 3.08 -6.89
CA ILE A 136 -0.17 4.47 -7.36
C ILE A 136 0.87 5.39 -6.71
N LYS A 137 1.08 5.27 -5.39
CA LYS A 137 2.12 6.04 -4.69
C LYS A 137 3.51 5.74 -5.27
N THR A 138 3.82 4.47 -5.51
CA THR A 138 5.09 4.04 -6.11
C THR A 138 5.28 4.61 -7.51
N LEU A 139 4.25 4.57 -8.36
CA LEU A 139 4.30 5.14 -9.71
C LEU A 139 4.53 6.66 -9.67
N ARG A 140 3.91 7.36 -8.73
CA ARG A 140 4.11 8.81 -8.53
C ARG A 140 5.51 9.13 -8.02
N ASP A 141 6.01 8.35 -7.06
CA ASP A 141 7.38 8.48 -6.55
C ASP A 141 8.42 8.32 -7.68
N LEU A 142 8.13 7.45 -8.65
CA LEU A 142 8.96 7.20 -9.83
C LEU A 142 8.71 8.18 -10.99
N GLY A 143 7.77 9.12 -10.88
CA GLY A 143 7.43 10.06 -11.96
C GLY A 143 6.73 9.42 -13.15
N LEU A 144 6.16 8.23 -12.99
CA LEU A 144 5.51 7.45 -14.06
C LEU A 144 3.99 7.62 -14.10
N GLN A 145 3.42 8.46 -13.24
CA GLN A 145 1.96 8.56 -13.05
C GLN A 145 1.18 8.97 -14.32
N ASP A 146 1.79 9.74 -15.22
CA ASP A 146 1.15 10.23 -16.45
C ASP A 146 1.34 9.29 -17.64
N THR A 147 2.00 8.14 -17.44
CA THR A 147 2.25 7.17 -18.51
C THR A 147 0.99 6.39 -18.87
N ARG A 148 0.92 5.90 -20.11
CA ARG A 148 -0.17 4.99 -20.55
C ARG A 148 -0.23 3.72 -19.68
N MET A 149 0.94 3.23 -19.24
CA MET A 149 1.03 2.07 -18.35
C MET A 149 0.38 2.35 -16.98
N ALA A 150 0.63 3.52 -16.39
CA ALA A 150 0.00 3.95 -15.14
C ALA A 150 -1.52 4.00 -15.23
N ARG A 151 -2.05 4.63 -16.29
CA ARG A 151 -3.50 4.71 -16.52
C ARG A 151 -4.14 3.33 -16.68
N VAL A 152 -3.48 2.39 -17.36
CA VAL A 152 -3.99 1.01 -17.51
C VAL A 152 -3.98 0.26 -16.17
N ILE A 153 -2.93 0.40 -15.37
CA ILE A 153 -2.85 -0.23 -14.04
C ILE A 153 -3.98 0.29 -13.15
N ILE A 154 -4.13 1.61 -13.05
CA ILE A 154 -5.18 2.25 -12.24
C ILE A 154 -6.58 1.80 -12.69
N ALA A 155 -6.84 1.81 -14.00
CA ALA A 155 -8.13 1.41 -14.55
C ALA A 155 -8.42 -0.08 -14.32
N SER A 156 -7.44 -0.96 -14.56
CA SER A 156 -7.59 -2.41 -14.36
C SER A 156 -7.93 -2.75 -12.91
N SER A 157 -7.22 -2.14 -11.95
CA SER A 157 -7.44 -2.40 -10.54
C SER A 157 -8.79 -1.89 -10.03
N SER A 158 -9.29 -0.77 -10.59
CA SER A 158 -10.62 -0.26 -10.26
C SER A 158 -11.75 -1.19 -10.69
N SER A 159 -11.57 -1.93 -11.80
CA SER A 159 -12.58 -2.89 -12.29
C SER A 159 -12.69 -4.16 -11.46
N THR A 160 -11.65 -4.54 -10.70
CA THR A 160 -11.68 -5.66 -9.75
C THR A 160 -12.28 -5.27 -8.39
N THR A 161 -12.34 -3.97 -8.08
CA THR A 161 -12.82 -3.47 -6.77
C THR A 161 -14.29 -3.02 -6.80
N SER A 162 -14.98 -3.19 -7.95
CA SER A 162 -16.43 -2.94 -8.07
C SER A 162 -17.26 -4.13 -7.60
#